data_AF-A0A6S6U6U8-F1
#
_entry.id   AF-A0A6S6U6U8-F1
#
_cell.length_a   1.000
_cell.length_b   1.000
_cell.length_c   1.000
_cell.angle_alpha   90.00
_cell.angle_beta   90.00
_cell.angle_gamma   90.00
#
_symmetry.space_group_name_H-M   'P 1'
#
loop_
_entity.id
_entity.type
_entity.pdbx_description
1 polymer ?
#
loop_
_entity_poly.entity_id
_entity_poly.type
_entity_poly.pdbx_seq_one_letter_code
_entity_poly.pdbx_strand_id
1 'polypeptide(L)'
;MSYAAQKRYINPRDGRIKTNVLWNDADNLPPRYRNFKSFKASFGNVNHYEFQIAGCFVVIDIKYAYEHFIKNTYNDHRANINATILPTLNDPILLVKDTYESTPTTPTITFYKPFKSESNLYHIVMFKAHQKENGKYYFKTIYDVSSNLTKVKKIIKTLDRSTLYFKYAEGNGS
;
A
#
# COMPACT_ATOMS: atom_id res chain seq x y z
N MET A 1 8.37 1.98 15.96
CA MET A 1 8.27 2.28 14.52
C MET A 1 7.09 3.19 14.17
N SER A 2 5.87 2.91 14.62
CA SER A 2 4.71 3.79 14.50
C SER A 2 4.84 5.11 15.26
N TYR A 3 5.50 5.16 16.42
CA TYR A 3 5.82 6.45 17.07
C TYR A 3 6.65 7.35 16.14
N ALA A 4 7.61 6.77 15.41
CA ALA A 4 8.41 7.50 14.43
C ALA A 4 7.58 7.96 13.22
N ALA A 5 6.70 7.09 12.70
CA ALA A 5 5.77 7.46 11.61
C ALA A 5 4.81 8.59 12.04
N GLN A 6 4.27 8.53 13.25
CA GLN A 6 3.42 9.58 13.83
C GLN A 6 4.21 10.87 14.03
N LYS A 7 5.41 10.82 14.61
CA LYS A 7 6.28 11.99 14.80
C LYS A 7 6.60 12.66 13.46
N ARG A 8 6.86 11.87 12.42
CA ARG A 8 7.14 12.37 11.06
C ARG A 8 5.90 13.02 10.45
N TYR A 9 4.79 12.31 10.38
CA TYR A 9 3.65 12.70 9.54
C TYR A 9 2.45 13.32 10.26
N ILE A 10 2.38 13.30 11.59
CA ILE A 10 1.30 13.89 12.36
C ILE A 10 1.82 15.14 13.08
N ASN A 11 1.10 16.25 12.93
CA ASN A 11 1.37 17.46 13.69
C ASN A 11 0.98 17.23 15.16
N PRO A 12 1.91 17.39 16.12
CA PRO A 12 1.61 17.12 17.52
C PRO A 12 0.62 18.13 18.13
N ARG A 13 0.46 19.34 17.54
CA ARG A 13 -0.41 20.39 18.07
C ARG A 13 -1.88 20.16 17.76
N ASP A 14 -2.21 19.82 16.51
CA ASP A 14 -3.60 19.70 16.04
C ASP A 14 -3.96 18.27 15.56
N GLY A 15 -2.99 17.36 15.58
CA GLY A 15 -3.16 15.98 15.13
C GLY A 15 -3.43 15.84 13.63
N ARG A 16 -3.24 16.88 12.82
CA ARG A 16 -3.42 16.81 11.36
C ARG A 16 -2.23 16.14 10.68
N ILE A 17 -2.47 15.61 9.49
CA ILE A 17 -1.40 15.08 8.64
C ILE A 17 -0.56 16.25 8.12
N LYS A 18 0.77 16.12 8.20
CA LYS A 18 1.73 17.04 7.59
C LYS A 18 1.84 16.74 6.09
N THR A 19 0.92 17.28 5.30
CA THR A 19 0.83 17.03 3.85
C THR A 19 2.10 17.43 3.10
N ASN A 20 2.78 18.51 3.52
CA ASN A 20 4.06 18.92 2.96
C ASN A 20 5.17 17.86 3.14
N VAL A 21 5.23 17.20 4.30
CA VAL A 21 6.22 16.12 4.53
C VAL A 21 5.88 14.91 3.68
N LEU A 22 4.59 14.52 3.59
CA LEU A 22 4.18 13.42 2.72
C LEU A 22 4.41 13.73 1.24
N TRP A 23 4.24 14.97 0.81
CA TRP A 23 4.53 15.40 -0.56
C TRP A 23 6.02 15.24 -0.91
N ASN A 24 6.90 15.62 0.02
CA ASN A 24 8.34 15.47 -0.18
C ASN A 24 8.76 14.00 -0.24
N ASP A 25 8.11 13.15 0.54
CA ASP A 25 8.37 11.70 0.57
C ASP A 25 7.63 10.91 -0.52
N ALA A 26 6.74 11.55 -1.27
CA ALA A 26 5.95 10.89 -2.32
C ALA A 26 6.76 10.73 -3.61
N ASP A 27 6.61 9.56 -4.22
CA ASP A 27 7.13 9.28 -5.55
C ASP A 27 6.25 9.96 -6.61
N ASN A 28 6.82 10.28 -7.77
CA ASN A 28 6.01 10.72 -8.90
C ASN A 28 5.04 9.59 -9.32
N LEU A 29 3.79 9.94 -9.60
CA LEU A 29 2.79 8.98 -10.05
C LEU A 29 3.25 8.36 -11.38
N PRO A 30 3.49 7.04 -11.45
CA PRO A 30 3.97 6.41 -12.67
C PRO A 30 2.87 6.39 -13.75
N PRO A 31 3.24 6.44 -15.03
CA PRO A 31 2.29 6.33 -16.12
C PRO A 31 1.60 4.97 -16.07
N ARG A 32 0.27 4.94 -16.22
CA ARG A 32 -0.51 3.71 -16.20
C ARG A 32 -0.11 2.73 -17.30
N TYR A 33 -0.21 1.44 -17.00
CA TYR A 33 -0.20 0.38 -17.99
C TYR A 33 -1.51 0.40 -18.79
N ARG A 34 -1.40 0.45 -20.12
CA ARG A 34 -2.57 0.58 -21.01
C ARG A 34 -3.30 -0.73 -21.27
N ASN A 35 -2.62 -1.86 -21.10
CA ASN A 35 -3.15 -3.18 -21.37
C ASN A 35 -2.50 -4.24 -20.47
N PHE A 36 -3.15 -5.40 -20.39
CA PHE A 36 -2.69 -6.52 -19.58
C PHE A 36 -1.29 -6.99 -19.95
N LYS A 37 -0.91 -6.95 -21.24
CA LYS A 37 0.43 -7.35 -21.70
C LYS A 37 1.52 -6.46 -21.06
N SER A 38 1.36 -5.14 -21.11
CA SER A 38 2.29 -4.19 -20.49
C SER A 38 2.32 -4.31 -18.96
N PHE A 39 1.16 -4.53 -18.34
CA PHE A 39 1.08 -4.78 -16.90
C PHE A 39 1.83 -6.05 -16.52
N LYS A 40 1.56 -7.18 -17.18
CA LYS A 40 2.20 -8.48 -16.92
C LYS A 40 3.72 -8.44 -17.18
N ALA A 41 4.15 -7.73 -18.21
CA ALA A 41 5.57 -7.54 -18.50
C ALA A 41 6.31 -6.84 -17.35
N SER A 42 5.66 -5.90 -16.64
CA SER A 42 6.28 -5.23 -15.48
C SER A 42 6.58 -6.17 -14.32
N PHE A 43 5.89 -7.32 -14.23
CA PHE A 43 6.15 -8.38 -13.26
C PHE A 43 7.08 -9.48 -13.80
N GLY A 44 7.75 -9.26 -14.94
CA GLY A 44 8.63 -10.26 -15.55
C GLY A 44 7.90 -11.35 -16.33
N ASN A 45 6.71 -11.06 -16.86
CA ASN A 45 5.89 -11.99 -17.67
C ASN A 45 5.41 -13.27 -16.94
N VAL A 46 5.37 -13.25 -15.61
CA VAL A 46 4.86 -14.36 -14.78
C VAL A 46 3.34 -14.30 -14.59
N ASN A 47 2.73 -15.44 -14.23
CA ASN A 47 1.32 -15.48 -13.82
C ASN A 47 1.13 -15.15 -12.34
N HIS A 48 2.13 -15.49 -11.52
CA HIS A 48 2.16 -15.22 -10.09
C HIS A 48 3.47 -14.51 -9.76
N TYR A 49 3.37 -13.36 -9.09
CA TYR A 49 4.54 -12.67 -8.53
C TYR A 49 4.60 -12.93 -7.03
N GLU A 50 5.72 -13.46 -6.58
CA GLU A 50 5.98 -13.74 -5.17
C GLU A 50 7.16 -12.92 -4.68
N PHE A 51 7.05 -12.36 -3.47
CA PHE A 51 8.14 -11.63 -2.83
C PHE A 51 8.00 -11.70 -1.30
N GLN A 52 9.09 -11.38 -0.60
CA GLN A 52 9.12 -11.33 0.85
C GLN A 52 9.44 -9.91 1.33
N ILE A 53 8.69 -9.44 2.33
CA ILE A 53 8.92 -8.14 2.96
C ILE A 53 8.57 -8.20 4.45
N ALA A 54 9.45 -7.69 5.31
CA ALA A 54 9.24 -7.66 6.77
C ALA A 54 8.77 -9.02 7.35
N GLY A 55 9.38 -10.12 6.90
CA GLY A 55 9.03 -11.48 7.33
C GLY A 55 7.72 -12.03 6.75
N CYS A 56 7.02 -11.31 5.87
CA CYS A 56 5.77 -11.72 5.24
C CYS A 56 6.03 -12.17 3.80
N PHE A 57 5.54 -13.36 3.44
CA PHE A 57 5.50 -13.84 2.05
C PHE A 57 4.21 -13.38 1.37
N VAL A 58 4.33 -12.68 0.24
CA VAL A 58 3.21 -12.11 -0.49
C VAL A 58 3.13 -12.70 -1.90
N VAL A 59 1.92 -13.04 -2.32
CA VAL A 59 1.62 -13.62 -3.64
C VAL A 59 0.61 -12.75 -4.36
N ILE A 60 0.86 -12.50 -5.64
CA ILE A 60 -0.01 -11.72 -6.52
C ILE A 60 -0.33 -12.55 -7.76
N ASP A 61 -1.60 -12.90 -7.93
CA ASP A 61 -2.10 -13.33 -9.24
C ASP A 61 -2.21 -12.09 -10.15
N ILE A 62 -1.41 -12.08 -11.20
CA ILE A 62 -1.24 -10.92 -12.08
C ILE A 62 -2.52 -10.62 -12.88
N LYS A 63 -3.25 -11.66 -13.29
CA LYS A 63 -4.50 -11.49 -14.03
C LYS A 63 -5.57 -10.92 -13.11
N TYR A 64 -5.73 -11.51 -11.94
CA TYR A 64 -6.67 -11.04 -10.93
C TYR A 64 -6.38 -9.60 -10.52
N ALA A 65 -5.10 -9.27 -10.24
CA ALA A 65 -4.71 -7.91 -9.86
C ALA A 65 -5.07 -6.89 -10.96
N TYR A 66 -4.75 -7.18 -12.22
CA TYR A 66 -5.08 -6.31 -13.34
C TYR A 66 -6.59 -6.10 -13.49
N GLU A 67 -7.36 -7.19 -13.47
CA GLU A 67 -8.81 -7.14 -13.59
C GLU A 67 -9.45 -6.35 -12.44
N HIS A 68 -8.92 -6.48 -11.23
CA HIS A 68 -9.49 -5.85 -10.05
C HIS A 68 -9.31 -4.32 -9.99
N PHE A 69 -8.40 -3.74 -10.78
CA PHE A 69 -8.36 -2.29 -10.99
C PHE A 69 -9.60 -1.74 -11.70
N ILE A 70 -10.39 -2.58 -12.35
CA ILE A 70 -11.57 -2.17 -13.12
C ILE A 70 -12.83 -2.86 -12.59
N LYS A 71 -12.73 -4.15 -12.28
CA LYS A 71 -13.82 -5.00 -11.79
C LYS A 71 -13.62 -5.28 -10.30
N ASN A 72 -13.99 -4.31 -9.47
CA ASN A 72 -14.00 -4.45 -8.02
C ASN A 72 -15.41 -4.38 -7.44
N THR A 73 -15.56 -4.67 -6.14
CA THR A 73 -16.86 -4.72 -5.45
C THR A 73 -17.73 -3.48 -5.66
N TYR A 74 -17.12 -2.31 -5.86
CA TYR A 74 -17.81 -1.04 -6.08
C TYR A 74 -17.79 -0.58 -7.54
N ASN A 75 -17.25 -1.38 -8.46
CA ASN A 75 -17.05 -1.05 -9.88
C ASN A 75 -16.30 0.27 -10.11
N ASP A 76 -15.45 0.68 -9.16
CA ASP A 76 -14.64 1.89 -9.31
C ASP A 76 -13.59 1.70 -10.40
N HIS A 77 -13.45 2.66 -11.31
CA HIS A 77 -12.41 2.59 -12.33
C HIS A 77 -11.07 3.13 -11.80
N ARG A 78 -10.15 2.22 -11.45
CA ARG A 78 -8.83 2.52 -10.85
C ARG A 78 -7.66 2.20 -11.78
N ALA A 79 -7.90 2.08 -13.09
CA ALA A 79 -6.83 1.75 -14.04
C ALA A 79 -5.75 2.85 -14.14
N ASN A 80 -6.07 4.08 -13.78
CA ASN A 80 -5.13 5.20 -13.71
C ASN A 80 -3.98 4.98 -12.71
N ILE A 81 -4.19 4.16 -11.67
CA ILE A 81 -3.19 3.89 -10.64
C ILE A 81 -2.55 2.51 -10.77
N ASN A 82 -2.78 1.77 -11.85
CA ASN A 82 -2.32 0.38 -11.94
C ASN A 82 -0.79 0.22 -11.92
N ALA A 83 -0.04 1.26 -12.28
CA ALA A 83 1.41 1.27 -12.22
C ALA A 83 1.98 1.52 -10.82
N THR A 84 1.14 1.87 -9.84
CA THR A 84 1.55 2.11 -8.45
C THR A 84 1.80 0.82 -7.66
N ILE A 85 1.35 -0.33 -8.16
CA ILE A 85 1.39 -1.60 -7.43
C ILE A 85 2.83 -2.02 -7.07
N LEU A 86 3.76 -2.07 -8.03
CA LEU A 86 5.14 -2.49 -7.77
C LEU A 86 5.89 -1.52 -6.85
N PRO A 87 5.86 -0.19 -7.06
CA PRO A 87 6.50 0.73 -6.12
C PRO A 87 5.91 0.67 -4.71
N THR A 88 4.60 0.41 -4.58
CA THR A 88 3.95 0.23 -3.26
C THR A 88 4.40 -1.04 -2.55
N LEU A 89 4.72 -2.10 -3.30
CA LEU A 89 5.13 -3.39 -2.75
C LEU A 89 6.61 -3.43 -2.38
N ASN A 90 7.46 -2.91 -3.26
CA ASN A 90 8.91 -3.01 -3.13
C ASN A 90 9.45 -1.95 -2.17
N ASP A 91 8.82 -0.78 -2.10
CA ASP A 91 9.28 0.34 -1.27
C ASP A 91 8.09 1.11 -0.67
N PRO A 92 7.23 0.48 0.15
CA PRO A 92 6.18 1.20 0.86
C PRO A 92 6.79 2.28 1.77
N ILE A 93 6.02 3.30 2.15
CA ILE A 93 6.43 4.14 3.30
C ILE A 93 6.14 3.40 4.60
N LEU A 94 5.00 2.72 4.66
CA LEU A 94 4.55 2.00 5.84
C LEU A 94 3.95 0.65 5.45
N LEU A 95 4.29 -0.37 6.23
CA LEU A 95 3.62 -1.67 6.21
C LEU A 95 3.07 -1.94 7.60
N VAL A 96 1.76 -2.16 7.70
CA VAL A 96 1.10 -2.48 8.97
C VAL A 96 0.36 -3.80 8.87
N LYS A 97 0.31 -4.52 9.98
CA LYS A 97 -0.51 -5.72 10.20
C LYS A 97 -1.78 -5.32 10.94
N ASP A 98 -2.92 -5.73 10.40
CA ASP A 98 -4.25 -5.45 10.95
C ASP A 98 -5.12 -6.72 10.91
N THR A 99 -6.22 -6.74 11.66
CA THR A 99 -7.23 -7.81 11.62
C THR A 99 -8.40 -7.38 10.76
N TYR A 100 -8.89 -8.26 9.87
CA TYR A 100 -9.98 -7.89 8.98
C TYR A 100 -11.31 -7.74 9.75
N GLU A 101 -11.98 -6.59 9.62
CA GLU A 101 -13.20 -6.24 10.40
C GLU A 101 -14.33 -7.29 10.31
N SER A 102 -14.50 -7.97 9.17
CA SER A 102 -15.54 -9.00 9.01
C SER A 102 -15.10 -10.41 9.39
N THR A 103 -13.82 -10.61 9.73
CA THR A 103 -13.27 -11.92 10.10
C THR A 103 -12.05 -11.70 11.01
N PRO A 104 -12.26 -11.47 12.31
CA PRO A 104 -11.20 -11.05 13.24
C PRO A 104 -10.05 -12.06 13.40
N THR A 105 -10.18 -13.26 12.83
CA THR A 105 -9.16 -14.31 12.84
C THR A 105 -8.21 -14.26 11.64
N THR A 106 -8.53 -13.54 10.56
CA THR A 106 -7.65 -13.48 9.38
C THR A 106 -6.72 -12.27 9.48
N PRO A 107 -5.40 -12.47 9.68
CA PRO A 107 -4.45 -11.37 9.67
C PRO A 107 -4.34 -10.80 8.25
N THR A 108 -4.28 -9.49 8.17
CA THR A 108 -4.08 -8.75 6.92
C THR A 108 -2.85 -7.88 7.05
N ILE A 109 -2.21 -7.64 5.91
CA ILE A 109 -1.15 -6.65 5.79
C ILE A 109 -1.58 -5.53 4.85
N THR A 110 -1.05 -4.35 5.14
CA THR A 110 -1.40 -3.10 4.49
C THR A 110 -0.17 -2.33 4.13
N PHE A 111 0.00 -2.11 2.84
CA PHE A 111 1.03 -1.25 2.32
C PHE A 111 0.45 0.13 2.10
N TYR A 112 1.17 1.14 2.54
CA TYR A 112 0.84 2.53 2.29
C TYR A 112 2.02 3.23 1.63
N LYS A 113 1.73 3.91 0.51
CA LYS A 113 2.69 4.76 -0.20
C LYS A 113 1.97 5.96 -0.83
N PRO A 114 2.42 7.19 -0.56
CA PRO A 114 1.94 8.35 -1.28
C PRO A 114 2.63 8.48 -2.64
N PHE A 115 1.91 8.97 -3.63
CA PHE A 115 2.42 9.38 -4.94
C PHE A 115 1.97 10.80 -5.24
N LYS A 116 2.65 11.51 -6.12
CA LYS A 116 2.28 12.88 -6.51
C LYS A 116 2.23 13.07 -8.01
N SER A 117 1.30 13.90 -8.46
CA SER A 117 1.37 14.59 -9.74
C SER A 117 1.77 16.05 -9.51
N GLU A 118 1.71 16.88 -10.55
CA GLU A 118 2.00 18.32 -10.44
C GLU A 118 1.18 19.03 -9.35
N SER A 119 -0.06 18.60 -9.13
CA SER A 119 -1.02 19.28 -8.24
C SER A 119 -1.66 18.38 -7.19
N ASN A 120 -1.56 17.05 -7.31
CA ASN A 120 -2.28 16.12 -6.44
C ASN A 120 -1.34 15.19 -5.68
N LEU A 121 -1.67 14.95 -4.41
CA LEU A 121 -1.08 13.90 -3.59
C LEU A 121 -2.05 12.72 -3.52
N TYR A 122 -1.66 11.61 -4.13
CA TYR A 122 -2.37 10.35 -4.12
C TYR A 122 -1.93 9.54 -2.90
N HIS A 123 -2.90 9.09 -2.09
CA HIS A 123 -2.63 8.21 -0.97
C HIS A 123 -2.97 6.77 -1.36
N ILE A 124 -2.00 6.04 -1.88
CA ILE A 124 -2.21 4.67 -2.33
C ILE A 124 -2.08 3.71 -1.15
N VAL A 125 -3.13 2.91 -0.98
CA VAL A 125 -3.15 1.84 0.00
C VAL A 125 -3.46 0.53 -0.71
N MET A 126 -2.60 -0.47 -0.47
CA MET A 126 -2.87 -1.84 -0.85
C MET A 126 -3.24 -2.62 0.40
N PHE A 127 -4.47 -3.11 0.42
CA PHE A 127 -5.07 -3.70 1.62
C PHE A 127 -5.55 -5.11 1.33
N LYS A 128 -5.25 -5.97 2.31
CA LYS A 128 -5.80 -7.31 2.52
C LYS A 128 -5.15 -8.36 1.66
N ALA A 129 -3.81 -8.35 1.63
CA ALA A 129 -3.20 -9.64 1.39
C ALA A 129 -3.66 -10.57 2.52
N HIS A 130 -4.38 -11.64 2.19
CA HIS A 130 -4.98 -12.55 3.18
C HIS A 130 -4.04 -13.70 3.43
N GLN A 131 -3.74 -13.97 4.70
CA GLN A 131 -3.00 -15.18 5.03
C GLN A 131 -3.90 -16.39 4.76
N LYS A 132 -3.54 -17.21 3.77
CA LYS A 132 -4.16 -18.53 3.60
C LYS A 132 -3.54 -19.53 4.58
N GLU A 133 -4.10 -20.73 4.65
CA GLU A 133 -3.61 -21.83 5.51
C GLU A 133 -2.12 -22.15 5.30
N ASN A 134 -1.59 -21.88 4.10
CA ASN A 134 -0.16 -22.04 3.78
C ASN A 134 0.74 -20.93 4.34
N GLY A 135 0.21 -20.00 5.14
CA GLY A 135 0.97 -18.91 5.75
C GLY A 135 1.31 -17.74 4.82
N LYS A 136 0.98 -17.80 3.51
CA LYS A 136 1.25 -16.73 2.54
C LYS A 136 0.10 -15.73 2.45
N TYR A 137 0.44 -14.47 2.21
CA TYR A 137 -0.48 -13.36 2.05
C TYR A 137 -0.84 -13.13 0.57
N TYR A 138 -2.10 -13.23 0.17
CA TYR A 138 -2.51 -13.11 -1.24
C TYR A 138 -3.17 -11.77 -1.56
N PHE A 139 -2.63 -11.02 -2.53
CA PHE A 139 -3.19 -9.74 -2.98
C PHE A 139 -4.72 -9.79 -3.12
N LYS A 140 -5.38 -8.78 -2.56
CA LYS A 140 -6.82 -8.59 -2.69
C LYS A 140 -7.16 -7.31 -3.41
N THR A 141 -6.67 -6.15 -2.95
CA THR A 141 -7.05 -4.88 -3.56
C THR A 141 -6.03 -3.76 -3.33
N ILE A 142 -6.09 -2.75 -4.19
CA ILE A 142 -5.32 -1.52 -4.14
C ILE A 142 -6.23 -0.36 -4.57
N TYR A 143 -6.11 0.77 -3.88
CA TYR A 143 -6.96 1.93 -4.11
C TYR A 143 -6.33 3.21 -3.58
N ASP A 144 -6.82 4.32 -4.12
CA ASP A 144 -6.53 5.67 -3.64
C ASP A 144 -7.51 6.05 -2.52
N VAL A 145 -7.00 6.57 -1.40
CA VAL A 145 -7.79 7.08 -0.27
C VAL A 145 -7.65 8.59 -0.07
N SER A 146 -7.25 9.33 -1.10
CA SER A 146 -7.06 10.79 -1.00
C SER A 146 -8.30 11.54 -0.52
N SER A 147 -9.51 11.08 -0.90
CA SER A 147 -10.78 11.63 -0.40
C SER A 147 -11.11 11.25 1.06
N ASN A 148 -10.32 10.37 1.69
CA ASN A 148 -10.51 9.89 3.05
C ASN A 148 -9.20 9.86 3.83
N LEU A 149 -8.68 11.05 4.13
CA LEU A 149 -7.47 11.24 4.94
C LEU A 149 -7.59 10.66 6.36
N THR A 150 -8.80 10.41 6.86
CA THR A 150 -9.01 9.70 8.12
C THR A 150 -8.47 8.28 8.07
N LYS A 151 -8.62 7.56 6.95
CA LYS A 151 -8.01 6.23 6.74
C LYS A 151 -6.49 6.30 6.74
N VAL A 152 -5.92 7.29 6.04
CA VAL A 152 -4.46 7.53 6.02
C VAL A 152 -3.94 7.78 7.44
N LYS A 153 -4.63 8.66 8.19
CA LYS A 153 -4.29 8.98 9.57
C LYS A 153 -4.36 7.74 10.48
N LYS A 154 -5.37 6.88 10.30
CA LYS A 154 -5.47 5.61 11.04
C LYS A 154 -4.27 4.71 10.78
N ILE A 155 -3.88 4.53 9.52
CA ILE A 155 -2.70 3.73 9.13
C ILE A 155 -1.41 4.29 9.75
N ILE A 156 -1.20 5.61 9.67
CA ILE A 156 -0.03 6.27 10.27
C ILE A 156 -0.01 6.14 11.80
N LYS A 157 -1.19 6.16 12.44
CA LYS A 157 -1.35 6.06 13.90
C LYS A 157 -1.49 4.63 14.42
N THR A 158 -1.42 3.61 13.56
CA THR A 158 -1.48 2.20 13.97
C THR A 158 -0.44 1.94 15.07
N LEU A 159 -0.73 1.06 16.03
CA LEU A 159 0.17 0.76 17.16
C LEU A 159 1.52 0.22 16.69
N ASP A 160 2.59 0.48 17.45
CA ASP A 160 3.95 0.00 17.16
C ASP A 160 4.02 -1.51 16.92
N ARG A 161 3.34 -2.31 17.76
CA ARG A 161 3.26 -3.78 17.63
C ARG A 161 2.63 -4.27 16.32
N SER A 162 1.90 -3.38 15.65
CA SER A 162 1.20 -3.64 14.39
C SER A 162 1.93 -3.00 13.20
N THR A 163 2.99 -2.21 13.41
CA THR A 163 3.84 -1.71 12.33
C THR A 163 4.95 -2.71 12.02
N LEU A 164 4.90 -3.31 10.84
CA LEU A 164 5.91 -4.28 10.38
C LEU A 164 7.12 -3.58 9.76
N TYR A 165 6.90 -2.47 9.07
CA TYR A 165 7.97 -1.70 8.45
C TYR A 165 7.59 -0.22 8.37
N PHE A 166 8.60 0.62 8.58
CA PHE A 166 8.55 2.05 8.33
C PHE A 166 9.86 2.48 7.69
N LYS A 167 9.77 3.09 6.49
CA LYS A 167 10.93 3.46 5.68
C LYS A 167 11.95 4.35 6.40
N TYR A 168 11.48 5.22 7.30
CA TYR A 168 12.33 6.17 8.02
C TYR A 168 12.54 5.81 9.50
N ALA A 169 12.37 4.53 9.87
CA ALA A 169 12.82 4.05 11.17
C ALA A 169 14.35 3.96 11.19
N GLU A 170 14.97 4.29 12.32
CA GLU A 170 16.41 4.08 12.54
C GLU A 170 16.77 2.61 12.26
N GLY A 171 17.78 2.38 11.41
CA GLY A 171 18.23 1.04 11.00
C GLY A 171 17.70 0.51 9.65
N ASN A 172 16.69 1.17 9.03
CA ASN A 172 16.19 0.79 7.69
C ASN A 172 16.83 1.58 6.53
N GLY A 173 17.76 2.48 6.85
CA GLY A 173 18.58 3.22 5.88
C GLY A 173 20.05 3.11 6.31
N SER A 174 20.73 2.08 5.79
CA SER A 174 22.18 1.99 5.69
C SER A 174 22.50 1.77 4.21
#